data_AF-A0A8T4QGL0-F1
#
_entry.id   AF-A0A8T4QGL0-F1
#
_cell.length_a   1.000
_cell.length_b   1.000
_cell.length_c   1.000
_cell.angle_alpha   90.00
_cell.angle_beta   90.00
_cell.angle_gamma   90.00
#
_symmetry.space_group_name_H-M   'P 1'
#
loop_
_entity.id
_entity.type
_entity.pdbx_description
1 polymer ?
#
loop_
_entity_poly.entity_id
_entity_poly.type
_entity_poly.pdbx_seq_one_letter_code
_entity_poly.pdbx_strand_id
1 'polypeptide(L)'
;MIDMFRSETKLRAWGNSVGVILPKELVKEEKLSIDDEVEVIVKKKSNPLKDAFGKLREFKAKSYKSTDEILREVDEELKSRFD
;
A
#
# COMPACT_ATOMS: atom_id res chain seq x y z
N MET A 1 23.02 -12.97 20.97
CA MET A 1 21.61 -13.20 20.63
C MET A 1 21.16 -11.91 19.98
N ILE A 2 20.68 -11.93 18.74
CA ILE A 2 20.18 -10.72 18.07
C ILE A 2 18.69 -10.71 18.34
N ASP A 3 18.24 -9.84 19.24
CA ASP A 3 16.81 -9.66 19.50
C ASP A 3 16.20 -8.87 18.35
N MET A 4 15.28 -9.50 17.62
CA MET A 4 14.58 -8.89 16.50
C MET A 4 13.18 -8.49 16.93
N PHE A 5 12.95 -7.18 17.07
CA PHE A 5 11.65 -6.62 17.40
C PHE A 5 10.92 -6.12 16.14
N ARG A 6 9.59 -6.16 16.18
CA ARG A 6 8.73 -5.64 15.10
C ARG A 6 7.82 -4.55 15.65
N SER A 7 7.97 -3.33 15.12
CA SER A 7 7.10 -2.20 15.44
C SER A 7 6.49 -1.60 14.18
N GLU A 8 5.23 -1.21 14.25
CA GLU A 8 4.55 -0.51 13.16
C GLU A 8 4.73 0.99 13.33
N THR A 9 5.45 1.61 12.40
CA THR A 9 5.78 3.03 12.51
C THR A 9 5.58 3.79 11.20
N LYS A 10 5.77 5.11 11.28
CA LYS A 10 5.72 6.04 10.16
C LYS A 10 7.14 6.47 9.78
N LEU A 11 7.30 6.74 8.50
CA LEU A 11 8.48 7.39 7.96
C LEU A 11 8.36 8.91 8.13
N ARG A 12 9.49 9.59 8.31
CA ARG A 12 9.58 11.06 8.38
C ARG A 12 10.69 11.58 7.49
N ALA A 13 10.47 12.72 6.84
CA ALA A 13 11.54 13.44 6.16
C ALA A 13 12.57 13.96 7.16
N TRP A 14 13.85 13.83 6.84
CA TRP A 14 14.97 14.34 7.63
C TRP A 14 16.07 14.84 6.70
N GLY A 15 16.06 16.15 6.40
CA GLY A 15 16.96 16.74 5.41
C GLY A 15 16.78 16.06 4.04
N ASN A 16 17.88 15.54 3.48
CA ASN A 16 17.88 14.78 2.22
C ASN A 16 17.63 13.27 2.40
N SER A 17 17.26 12.85 3.61
CA SER A 17 17.05 11.44 3.99
C SER A 17 15.63 11.20 4.50
N VAL A 18 15.29 9.93 4.68
CA VAL A 18 14.04 9.49 5.32
C VAL A 18 14.39 8.68 6.56
N GLY A 19 13.84 9.09 7.70
CA GLY A 19 14.01 8.42 8.98
C GLY A 19 12.83 7.50 9.33
N VAL A 20 13.12 6.44 10.07
CA VAL A 20 12.13 5.59 10.75
C VAL A 20 11.96 6.10 12.18
N ILE A 21 10.72 6.33 12.62
CA ILE A 21 10.47 6.78 13.99
C ILE A 21 10.41 5.56 14.92
N LEU A 22 11.31 5.45 15.89
CA LEU A 22 11.21 4.43 16.94
C LEU A 22 10.40 4.97 18.13
N PRO A 23 9.39 4.23 18.64
CA PRO A 23 8.69 4.60 19.87
C PRO A 23 9.64 4.70 21.06
N LYS A 24 9.38 5.63 21.99
CA LYS A 24 10.27 5.86 23.14
C LYS A 24 10.32 4.67 24.08
N GLU A 25 9.23 3.95 24.20
CA GLU A 25 9.08 2.75 25.03
C GLU A 25 10.05 1.68 24.54
N LEU A 26 10.05 1.44 23.22
CA LEU A 26 10.94 0.48 22.57
C LEU A 26 12.42 0.87 22.75
N VAL A 27 12.76 2.15 22.58
CA VAL A 27 14.13 2.64 22.79
C VAL A 27 14.59 2.38 24.23
N LYS A 28 13.71 2.51 25.22
CA LYS A 28 14.03 2.26 26.63
C LYS A 28 14.16 0.77 26.95
N GLU A 29 13.23 -0.04 26.47
CA GLU A 29 13.20 -1.50 26.72
C GLU A 29 14.45 -2.16 26.14
N GLU A 30 14.80 -1.79 24.90
CA GLU A 30 15.97 -2.31 24.17
C GLU A 30 17.27 -1.56 24.51
N LYS A 31 17.21 -0.55 25.40
CA LYS A 31 18.34 0.26 25.84
C LYS A 31 19.16 0.88 24.69
N LEU A 32 18.46 1.29 23.63
CA LEU A 32 19.07 1.92 22.46
C LEU A 32 19.49 3.37 22.77
N SER A 33 20.65 3.76 22.27
CA SER A 33 21.19 5.11 22.27
C SER A 33 21.07 5.76 20.89
N ILE A 34 21.19 7.10 20.84
CA ILE A 34 21.14 7.87 19.58
C ILE A 34 22.31 7.52 18.65
N ASP A 35 23.44 7.10 19.23
CA ASP A 35 24.68 6.81 18.50
C ASP A 35 24.84 5.32 18.14
N ASP A 36 23.85 4.48 18.47
CA ASP A 36 23.91 3.07 18.16
C ASP A 36 23.66 2.82 16.67
N GLU A 37 24.47 1.95 16.08
CA GLU A 37 24.21 1.42 14.74
C GLU A 37 23.23 0.25 14.82
N VAL A 38 22.20 0.28 13.96
CA VAL A 38 21.13 -0.72 13.94
C VAL A 38 20.84 -1.19 12.51
N GLU A 39 20.46 -2.46 12.36
CA GLU A 39 19.93 -2.99 11.10
C GLU A 39 18.41 -2.80 11.05
N VAL A 40 17.88 -2.34 9.91
CA VAL A 40 16.44 -2.08 9.74
C VAL A 40 15.89 -2.82 8.52
N ILE A 41 14.89 -3.68 8.75
CA ILE A 41 14.12 -4.35 7.69
C ILE A 41 12.80 -3.59 7.47
N VAL A 42 12.64 -2.97 6.30
CA VAL A 42 11.45 -2.17 5.98
C VAL A 42 10.46 -2.94 5.11
N LYS A 43 9.21 -3.05 5.57
CA LYS A 43 8.10 -3.57 4.77
C LYS A 43 7.00 -2.51 4.63
N LYS A 44 6.71 -2.09 3.40
CA LYS A 44 5.61 -1.15 3.13
C LYS A 44 4.28 -1.83 3.45
N LYS A 45 3.47 -1.19 4.31
CA LYS A 45 2.08 -1.61 4.51
C LYS A 45 1.30 -1.36 3.21
N SER A 46 0.80 -2.41 2.59
CA SER A 46 -0.26 -2.31 1.60
C SER A 46 -1.60 -2.30 2.32
N ASN A 47 -2.55 -1.49 1.83
CA ASN A 47 -3.94 -1.60 2.24
C ASN A 47 -4.70 -2.14 1.03
N PRO A 48 -4.97 -3.46 0.98
CA PRO A 48 -5.60 -4.09 -0.17
C PRO A 48 -6.91 -3.41 -0.58
N LEU A 49 -7.69 -2.92 0.39
CA LEU A 49 -8.93 -2.19 0.13
C LEU A 49 -8.65 -0.85 -0.56
N LYS A 50 -7.70 -0.06 -0.06
CA LYS A 50 -7.34 1.23 -0.68
C LYS A 50 -6.80 1.02 -2.10
N ASP A 51 -6.01 -0.01 -2.30
CA ASP A 51 -5.46 -0.37 -3.62
C ASP A 51 -6.57 -0.85 -4.57
N ALA A 52 -7.56 -1.60 -4.08
CA ALA A 52 -8.74 -2.01 -4.85
C ALA A 52 -9.65 -0.84 -5.22
N PHE A 53 -9.91 0.09 -4.29
CA PHE A 53 -10.70 1.30 -4.56
C PHE A 53 -10.00 2.25 -5.55
N GLY A 54 -8.67 2.34 -5.50
CA GLY A 54 -7.87 3.07 -6.49
C GLY A 54 -8.06 2.50 -7.90
N LYS A 55 -7.94 1.17 -8.04
CA LYS A 55 -8.17 0.48 -9.31
C LYS A 55 -9.61 0.62 -9.83
N LEU A 56 -10.61 0.57 -8.95
CA LEU A 56 -12.01 0.76 -9.33
C LEU A 56 -12.28 2.18 -9.86
N ARG A 57 -11.67 3.19 -9.24
CA ARG A 57 -11.75 4.59 -9.73
C ARG A 57 -11.04 4.76 -11.06
N GLU A 58 -9.85 4.19 -11.24
CA GLU A 58 -9.15 4.19 -12.52
C GLU A 58 -9.91 3.44 -13.62
N PHE A 59 -10.58 2.34 -13.28
CA PHE A 59 -11.44 1.59 -14.19
C PHE A 59 -12.66 2.43 -14.63
N LYS A 60 -13.34 3.11 -13.68
CA LYS A 60 -14.41 4.07 -14.02
C LYS A 60 -13.91 5.25 -14.85
N ALA A 61 -12.70 5.75 -14.60
CA ALA A 61 -12.13 6.87 -15.35
C ALA A 61 -11.66 6.47 -16.76
N LYS A 62 -11.27 5.20 -16.98
CA LYS A 62 -10.89 4.65 -18.29
C LYS A 62 -12.09 4.14 -19.10
N SER A 63 -13.21 3.84 -18.44
CA SER A 63 -14.47 3.54 -19.09
C SER A 63 -15.14 4.83 -19.56
N TYR A 64 -14.66 5.39 -20.67
CA TYR A 64 -15.38 6.45 -21.41
C TYR A 64 -16.71 5.96 -21.99
N LYS A 65 -17.00 4.66 -21.91
CA LYS A 65 -18.27 4.07 -22.31
C LYS A 65 -19.30 4.22 -21.20
N SER A 66 -20.47 4.71 -21.59
CA SER A 66 -21.64 4.74 -20.70
C SER A 66 -22.05 3.32 -20.31
N THR A 67 -22.78 3.17 -19.20
CA THR A 67 -23.31 1.87 -18.78
C THR A 67 -24.14 1.21 -19.89
N ASP A 68 -24.87 2.01 -20.66
CA ASP A 68 -25.69 1.54 -21.78
C ASP A 68 -24.87 1.00 -22.95
N GLU A 69 -23.71 1.59 -23.24
CA GLU A 69 -22.79 1.09 -24.29
C GLU A 69 -22.16 -0.25 -23.88
N ILE A 70 -21.78 -0.40 -22.61
CA ILE A 70 -21.22 -1.66 -22.10
C ILE A 70 -22.27 -2.77 -22.18
N LEU A 71 -23.52 -2.47 -21.80
CA LEU A 71 -24.62 -3.44 -21.86
C LEU A 71 -24.92 -3.87 -23.29
N ARG A 72 -24.91 -2.94 -24.25
CA ARG A 72 -25.11 -3.25 -25.67
C ARG A 72 -24.01 -4.15 -26.25
N GLU A 73 -22.75 -3.89 -25.94
CA GLU A 73 -21.64 -4.72 -26.42
C GLU A 73 -21.70 -6.15 -25.87
N VAL A 74 -22.09 -6.30 -24.59
CA VAL A 74 -22.27 -7.63 -23.98
C VAL A 74 -23.44 -8.37 -24.61
N ASP A 75 -24.56 -7.68 -24.89
CA ASP A 75 -25.72 -8.29 -25.54
C ASP A 75 -25.41 -8.74 -26.98
N GLU A 76 -24.63 -7.95 -27.73
CA GLU A 76 -24.19 -8.31 -29.09
C GLU A 76 -23.19 -9.48 -29.07
N GLU A 77 -22.22 -9.49 -28.14
CA GLU A 77 -21.29 -10.61 -27.99
C GLU A 77 -22.03 -11.91 -27.63
N LEU A 78 -22.98 -11.86 -26.70
CA LEU A 78 -23.76 -13.04 -26.30
C LEU A 78 -24.58 -13.59 -27.48
N LYS A 79 -25.28 -12.74 -28.23
CA LYS A 79 -26.03 -13.19 -29.42
C LYS A 79 -25.12 -13.88 -30.44
N SER A 80 -23.96 -13.30 -30.73
CA SER A 80 -22.99 -13.89 -31.68
C SER A 80 -22.39 -15.24 -31.26
N ARG A 81 -22.46 -15.59 -29.97
CA ARG A 81 -21.97 -16.88 -29.45
C ARG A 81 -23.03 -17.98 -29.42
N PHE A 82 -24.31 -17.61 -29.48
CA PHE A 82 -25.43 -18.54 -29.37
C PHE A 82 -26.21 -18.71 -30.69
N ASP A 83 -25.83 -17.97 -31.74
CA ASP A 83 -26.15 -18.23 -33.15
C ASP A 83 -25.02 -19.02 -33.84
#